data_AF-A0AAU3B005-F1
#
_entry.id   AF-A0AAU3B005-F1
#
_cell.length_a   1.000
_cell.length_b   1.000
_cell.length_c   1.000
_cell.angle_alpha   90.00
_cell.angle_beta   90.00
_cell.angle_gamma   90.00
#
_symmetry.space_group_name_H-M   'P 1'
#
loop_
_entity.id
_entity.type
_entity.pdbx_description
1 polymer ?
#
loop_
_entity_poly.entity_id
_entity_poly.type
_entity_poly.pdbx_seq_one_letter_code
_entity_poly.pdbx_strand_id
1 'polypeptide(L)'
;MESWDAGAVRARVRKMAARDPGREHFGADTHRYELTPPLPEAEIRAFEEAHGADLPVEYRSFVAEVGNGLAGPGHGLMPLTIPRPEVGEEWAVDDEWEEDRLPGRLAAPFPLTEPLPGR
;
A
#
# COMPACT_ATOMS: atom_id res chain seq x y z
N MET A 1 6.41 5.31 20.94
CA MET A 1 6.17 4.65 19.64
C MET A 1 7.50 4.11 19.19
N GLU A 2 7.63 2.80 19.02
CA GLU A 2 8.88 2.23 18.52
C GLU A 2 9.03 2.66 17.06
N SER A 3 10.10 3.42 16.78
CA SER A 3 10.46 3.80 15.41
C SER A 3 10.83 2.54 14.61
N TRP A 4 10.56 2.56 13.30
CA TRP A 4 10.86 1.43 12.44
C TRP A 4 12.37 1.27 12.27
N ASP A 5 12.87 0.04 12.42
CA ASP A 5 14.18 -0.30 11.88
C ASP A 5 14.06 -0.51 10.36
N ALA A 6 14.04 0.61 9.62
CA ALA A 6 13.94 0.61 8.17
C ALA A 6 15.08 -0.19 7.51
N GLY A 7 16.27 -0.21 8.13
CA GLY A 7 17.40 -1.01 7.67
C GLY A 7 17.10 -2.51 7.75
N ALA A 8 16.59 -2.98 8.89
CA ALA A 8 16.20 -4.37 9.09
C ALA A 8 15.03 -4.77 8.20
N VAL A 9 14.01 -3.91 8.01
CA VAL A 9 12.89 -4.21 7.10
C VAL A 9 13.39 -4.39 5.67
N ARG A 10 14.17 -3.44 5.14
CA ARG A 10 14.73 -3.55 3.78
C ARG A 10 15.66 -4.76 3.64
N ALA A 11 16.45 -5.09 4.67
CA ALA A 11 17.29 -6.28 4.66
C ALA A 11 16.47 -7.58 4.60
N ARG A 12 15.36 -7.66 5.34
CA ARG A 12 14.43 -8.81 5.28
C ARG A 12 13.78 -8.96 3.91
N VAL A 13 13.31 -7.87 3.30
CA VAL A 13 12.72 -7.89 1.95
C VAL A 13 13.75 -8.37 0.92
N ARG A 14 14.99 -7.86 0.95
CA ARG A 14 16.08 -8.34 0.07
C ARG A 14 16.39 -9.82 0.26
N LYS A 15 16.35 -10.31 1.50
CA LYS A 15 16.55 -11.73 1.81
C LYS A 15 15.43 -12.61 1.25
N MET A 16 14.19 -12.11 1.23
CA MET A 16 13.07 -12.80 0.58
C MET A 16 13.28 -12.85 -0.94
N ALA A 17 13.62 -11.72 -1.56
CA ALA A 17 13.94 -11.65 -2.99
C ALA A 17 15.05 -12.63 -3.41
N ALA A 18 16.12 -12.72 -2.63
CA ALA A 18 17.23 -13.63 -2.90
C ALA A 18 16.86 -15.11 -2.80
N ARG A 19 15.78 -15.45 -2.08
CA ARG A 19 15.26 -16.83 -1.95
C ARG A 19 14.24 -17.18 -3.02
N ASP A 20 13.76 -16.19 -3.76
CA ASP A 20 12.73 -16.33 -4.78
C ASP A 20 13.15 -15.65 -6.08
N PRO A 21 14.24 -16.12 -6.73
CA PRO A 21 14.72 -15.52 -7.98
C PRO A 21 13.71 -15.68 -9.14
N GLY A 22 12.83 -16.69 -9.06
CA GLY A 22 11.77 -16.94 -10.03
C GLY A 22 10.51 -16.09 -9.81
N ARG A 23 10.37 -15.41 -8.66
CA ARG A 23 9.14 -14.73 -8.25
C ARG A 23 7.93 -15.69 -8.23
N GLU A 24 8.15 -16.89 -7.70
CA GLU A 24 7.18 -17.98 -7.64
C GLU A 24 6.22 -17.86 -6.44
N HIS A 25 6.57 -17.06 -5.44
CA HIS A 25 5.64 -16.75 -4.36
C HIS A 25 4.45 -15.95 -4.88
N PHE A 26 3.25 -16.25 -4.36
CA PHE A 26 2.02 -15.58 -4.77
C PHE A 26 2.15 -14.05 -4.66
N GLY A 27 1.98 -13.37 -5.81
CA GLY A 27 2.07 -11.91 -5.98
C GLY A 27 3.49 -11.34 -6.03
N ALA A 28 4.55 -12.15 -5.89
CA ALA A 28 5.94 -11.72 -6.03
C ALA A 28 6.28 -11.29 -7.47
N ASP A 29 5.57 -11.80 -8.47
CA ASP A 29 5.63 -11.34 -9.86
C ASP A 29 5.14 -9.89 -10.02
N THR A 30 4.19 -9.48 -9.17
CA THR A 30 3.60 -8.14 -9.10
C THR A 30 4.50 -7.17 -8.35
N HIS A 31 4.74 -7.40 -7.04
CA HIS A 31 5.46 -6.44 -6.21
C HIS A 31 6.99 -6.57 -6.29
N ARG A 32 7.51 -7.66 -6.86
CA ARG A 32 8.92 -7.89 -7.19
C ARG A 32 9.91 -7.74 -6.02
N TYR A 33 9.41 -7.82 -4.80
CA TYR A 33 10.11 -7.46 -3.57
C TYR A 33 10.70 -6.03 -3.58
N GLU A 34 10.10 -5.12 -4.34
CA GLU A 34 10.56 -3.74 -4.48
C GLU A 34 9.81 -2.82 -3.51
N LEU A 35 10.56 -2.18 -2.60
CA LEU A 35 10.06 -1.10 -1.75
C LEU A 35 10.37 0.24 -2.42
N THR A 36 9.33 0.92 -2.89
CA THR A 36 9.27 2.35 -3.19
C THR A 36 9.87 3.15 -2.03
N PRO A 37 10.61 4.23 -2.32
CA PRO A 37 11.18 5.11 -1.30
C PRO A 37 10.12 5.61 -0.29
N PRO A 38 10.55 5.96 0.94
CA PRO A 38 9.66 6.60 1.91
C PRO A 38 9.16 7.94 1.38
N LEU A 39 7.95 8.33 1.77
CA LEU A 39 7.38 9.62 1.38
C LEU A 39 7.81 10.74 2.33
N PRO A 40 8.06 11.95 1.81
CA PRO A 40 8.19 13.14 2.64
C PRO A 40 6.92 13.42 3.44
N GLU A 41 7.09 13.95 4.65
CA GLU A 41 5.98 14.39 5.51
C GLU A 41 4.98 15.33 4.82
N ALA A 42 5.45 16.17 3.90
CA ALA A 42 4.60 17.07 3.12
C ALA A 42 3.68 16.32 2.14
N GLU A 43 4.17 15.24 1.52
CA GLU A 43 3.36 14.41 0.62
C GLU A 43 2.34 13.58 1.39
N ILE A 44 2.72 13.06 2.56
CA ILE A 44 1.79 12.35 3.45
C ILE A 44 0.66 13.28 3.89
N ARG A 45 0.97 14.51 4.31
CA ARG A 45 -0.05 15.50 4.68
C ARG A 45 -0.95 15.87 3.52
N ALA A 46 -0.36 16.09 2.33
CA ALA A 46 -1.14 16.39 1.13
C ALA A 46 -2.12 15.25 0.80
N PHE A 47 -1.72 13.99 0.98
CA PHE A 47 -2.61 12.84 0.86
C PHE A 47 -3.74 12.89 1.90
N GLU A 48 -3.42 13.05 3.19
CA GLU A 48 -4.41 13.11 4.26
C GLU A 48 -5.44 14.24 4.02
N GLU A 49 -4.98 15.42 3.60
CA GLU A 49 -5.82 16.58 3.26
C GLU A 49 -6.70 16.34 2.03
N ALA A 50 -6.13 15.77 0.96
CA ALA A 50 -6.87 15.51 -0.29
C ALA A 50 -8.00 14.49 -0.10
N HIS A 51 -7.80 13.49 0.77
CA HIS A 51 -8.79 12.44 1.02
C HIS A 51 -9.64 12.70 2.26
N GLY A 52 -9.31 13.69 3.08
CA GLY A 52 -10.02 14.01 4.33
C GLY A 52 -9.89 12.91 5.39
N ALA A 53 -8.80 12.15 5.37
CA ALA A 53 -8.59 10.99 6.22
C ALA A 53 -7.18 10.98 6.82
N ASP A 54 -7.08 10.78 8.13
CA ASP A 54 -5.80 10.62 8.82
C ASP A 54 -5.29 9.19 8.69
N LEU A 55 -4.01 9.02 8.37
CA LEU A 55 -3.39 7.70 8.39
C LEU A 55 -3.19 7.24 9.84
N PRO A 56 -3.43 5.95 10.15
CA PRO A 56 -3.03 5.38 11.42
C PRO A 56 -1.55 5.64 11.67
N VAL A 57 -1.19 6.05 12.88
CA VAL A 57 0.14 6.59 13.18
C VAL A 57 1.28 5.60 12.91
N GLU A 58 1.04 4.30 13.09
CA GLU A 58 1.96 3.22 12.77
C GLU A 58 2.17 3.07 11.26
N TYR A 59 1.12 3.23 10.46
CA TYR A 59 1.22 3.18 9.01
C TYR A 59 1.84 4.46 8.44
N ARG A 60 1.48 5.61 9.00
CA ARG A 60 2.07 6.91 8.68
C ARG A 60 3.59 6.88 8.87
N SER A 61 4.07 6.39 10.02
CA SER A 61 5.49 6.23 10.30
C SER A 61 6.17 5.20 9.37
N PHE A 62 5.48 4.11 9.01
CA PHE A 62 6.00 3.15 8.05
C PHE A 62 6.24 3.79 6.67
N VAL A 63 5.26 4.56 6.18
CA VAL A 63 5.37 5.24 4.88
C VAL A 63 6.46 6.31 4.91
N ALA A 64 6.65 7.00 6.03
CA ALA A 64 7.67 8.04 6.21
C ALA A 64 9.11 7.50 6.39
N GLU A 65 9.27 6.34 7.04
CA GLU A 65 10.60 5.81 7.43
C GLU A 65 11.05 4.63 6.55
N VAL A 66 10.11 3.76 6.15
CA VAL A 66 10.39 2.46 5.52
C VAL A 66 10.12 2.48 4.03
N GLY A 67 8.94 2.90 3.59
CA GLY A 67 8.62 2.90 2.17
C GLY A 67 7.13 2.96 1.86
N ASN A 68 6.84 3.40 0.64
CA ASN A 68 5.49 3.61 0.13
C ASN A 68 4.98 2.40 -0.69
N GLY A 69 5.06 1.18 -0.14
CA GLY A 69 4.88 -0.05 -0.95
C GLY A 69 6.07 -0.31 -1.88
N LEU A 70 6.04 -1.17 -2.89
CA LEU A 70 5.02 -2.19 -3.17
C LEU A 70 5.26 -3.48 -2.36
N ALA A 71 6.49 -3.82 -2.00
CA ALA A 71 6.76 -5.13 -1.38
C ALA A 71 5.89 -5.38 -0.13
N GLY A 72 5.20 -6.52 -0.10
CA GLY A 72 4.28 -6.91 0.95
C GLY A 72 3.63 -8.26 0.64
N PRO A 73 2.74 -8.78 1.50
CA PRO A 73 2.01 -10.01 1.25
C PRO A 73 1.15 -9.92 -0.03
N GLY A 74 0.98 -11.05 -0.74
CA GLY A 74 0.16 -11.08 -1.95
C GLY A 74 0.67 -10.11 -3.01
N HIS A 75 -0.19 -9.24 -3.54
CA HIS A 75 0.19 -8.23 -4.55
C HIS A 75 0.96 -7.02 -4.00
N GLY A 76 1.27 -7.02 -2.70
CA GLY A 76 2.01 -5.94 -2.07
C GLY A 76 1.14 -4.87 -1.41
N LEU A 77 1.80 -3.84 -0.88
CA LEU A 77 1.16 -2.66 -0.31
C LEU A 77 1.03 -1.57 -1.36
N MET A 78 -0.17 -1.01 -1.49
CA MET A 78 -0.45 -0.04 -2.52
C MET A 78 0.16 1.34 -2.18
N PRO A 79 0.91 1.98 -3.09
CA PRO A 79 1.59 3.25 -2.79
C PRO A 79 0.60 4.41 -2.69
N LEU A 80 0.77 5.34 -1.76
CA LEU A 80 -0.16 6.46 -1.53
C LEU A 80 -0.23 7.49 -2.67
N THR A 81 0.88 7.71 -3.39
CA THR A 81 1.02 8.86 -4.30
C THR A 81 1.40 8.48 -5.73
N ILE A 82 1.72 7.21 -5.97
CA ILE A 82 2.03 6.70 -7.30
C ILE A 82 1.00 5.66 -7.71
N PRO A 83 0.58 5.64 -8.99
CA PRO A 83 -0.15 4.51 -9.54
C PRO A 83 0.63 3.21 -9.36
N ARG A 84 -0.09 2.10 -9.20
CA ARG A 84 0.52 0.78 -9.30
C ARG A 84 1.11 0.67 -10.71
N PRO A 85 2.35 0.16 -10.89
CA PRO A 85 2.83 -0.17 -12.21
C PRO A 85 1.86 -1.15 -12.87
N GLU A 86 1.51 -0.88 -14.12
CA GLU A 86 0.57 -1.67 -14.92
C GLU A 86 0.93 -3.17 -14.84
N VAL A 87 0.09 -3.92 -14.15
CA VAL A 87 0.08 -5.39 -14.18
C VAL A 87 -1.04 -5.70 -15.16
N GLY A 88 -0.76 -6.50 -16.20
CA GLY A 88 -1.61 -6.63 -17.40
C GLY A 88 -3.12 -6.61 -17.13
N GLU A 89 -3.86 -6.00 -18.07
CA GLU A 89 -5.24 -5.47 -18.13
C GLU A 89 -6.42 -6.23 -17.46
N GLU A 90 -6.18 -7.26 -16.65
CA GLU A 90 -7.18 -8.20 -16.15
C GLU A 90 -7.26 -8.23 -14.61
N TRP A 91 -7.35 -7.07 -13.95
CA TRP A 91 -7.64 -7.03 -12.51
C TRP A 91 -8.69 -5.98 -12.18
N ALA A 92 -9.81 -6.42 -11.58
CA ALA A 92 -10.92 -5.58 -11.12
C ALA A 92 -10.55 -4.57 -10.00
N VAL A 93 -9.29 -4.57 -9.55
CA VAL A 93 -8.82 -3.73 -8.44
C VAL A 93 -8.37 -2.35 -8.89
N ASP A 94 -8.07 -2.14 -10.18
CA ASP A 94 -7.59 -0.84 -10.66
C ASP A 94 -8.75 0.18 -10.70
N ASP A 95 -9.95 -0.22 -11.13
CA ASP A 95 -11.17 0.60 -11.07
C ASP A 95 -11.55 0.94 -9.61
N GLU A 96 -11.57 -0.06 -8.73
CA GLU A 96 -11.86 0.13 -7.29
C GLU A 96 -10.82 1.05 -6.63
N TRP A 97 -9.55 0.98 -7.05
CA TRP A 97 -8.50 1.84 -6.54
C TRP A 97 -8.65 3.30 -6.95
N GLU A 98 -9.01 3.56 -8.21
CA GLU A 98 -9.31 4.91 -8.68
C GLU A 98 -10.52 5.50 -7.95
N GLU A 99 -11.56 4.69 -7.74
CA GLU A 99 -12.75 5.09 -6.99
C GLU A 99 -12.44 5.40 -5.52
N ASP A 100 -11.71 4.51 -4.83
CA ASP A 100 -11.33 4.67 -3.42
C ASP A 100 -10.50 5.93 -3.17
N ARG A 101 -9.78 6.40 -4.20
CA ARG A 101 -8.97 7.62 -4.15
C ARG A 101 -9.68 8.88 -4.61
N LEU A 102 -10.98 8.83 -4.88
CA LEU A 102 -11.72 10.06 -5.06
C LEU A 102 -11.66 10.93 -3.78
N PRO A 103 -11.53 12.26 -3.89
CA PRO A 103 -11.54 13.15 -2.73
C PRO A 103 -12.74 12.91 -1.83
N GLY A 104 -12.49 12.72 -0.53
CA GLY A 104 -13.50 12.44 0.48
C GLY A 104 -14.06 11.00 0.51
N ARG A 105 -13.67 10.12 -0.43
CA ARG A 105 -14.14 8.73 -0.45
C ARG A 105 -13.63 7.93 0.76
N LEU A 106 -12.35 8.05 1.08
CA LEU A 106 -11.74 7.39 2.26
C LEU A 106 -12.32 7.88 3.59
N ALA A 107 -12.85 9.10 3.63
CA ALA A 107 -13.48 9.69 4.81
C ALA A 107 -14.98 9.33 4.94
N ALA A 108 -15.58 8.72 3.91
CA ALA A 108 -16.99 8.38 3.93
C ALA A 108 -17.26 7.26 4.96
N PRO A 109 -18.39 7.30 5.69
CA PRO A 109 -18.79 6.20 6.54
C PRO A 109 -18.88 4.89 5.74
N PHE A 110 -18.44 3.78 6.34
CA PHE A 110 -18.54 2.47 5.71
C PHE A 110 -20.01 2.14 5.41
N PRO A 111 -20.38 1.83 4.15
CA PRO A 111 -21.79 1.76 3.74
C PRO A 111 -22.54 0.55 4.30
N LEU A 112 -21.82 -0.52 4.67
CA LEU A 112 -22.43 -1.73 5.21
C LEU A 112 -22.45 -1.66 6.74
N THR A 113 -23.50 -1.03 7.27
CA THR A 113 -23.76 -0.92 8.72
C THR A 113 -24.60 -2.07 9.27
N GLU A 114 -25.23 -2.86 8.39
CA GLU A 114 -26.01 -4.05 8.72
C GLU A 114 -25.63 -5.21 7.78
N PRO A 115 -25.81 -6.48 8.21
CA PRO A 115 -25.59 -7.63 7.33
C PRO A 115 -26.43 -7.51 6.06
N LEU A 116 -25.83 -7.82 4.91
CA LEU A 116 -26.59 -7.94 3.67
C LEU A 116 -27.69 -9.00 3.88
N PRO A 117 -28.94 -8.74 3.46
CA PRO A 117 -29.98 -9.76 3.53
C PRO A 117 -29.50 -11.00 2.76
N GLY A 118 -29.53 -12.15 3.44
CA GLY A 118 -29.08 -13.42 2.87
C GLY A 118 -29.80 -13.70 1.56
N ARG A 119 -29.03 -14.02 0.51
CA ARG A 119 -29.56 -14.56 -0.75
C ARG A 119 -29.98 -16.01 -0.57
#